data_AF-A0A946EP75-F1
#
_entry.id   AF-A0A946EP75-F1
#
_cell.length_a   1.000
_cell.length_b   1.000
_cell.length_c   1.000
_cell.angle_alpha   90.00
_cell.angle_beta   90.00
_cell.angle_gamma   90.00
#
_symmetry.space_group_name_H-M   'P 1'
#
loop_
_entity.id
_entity.type
_entity.pdbx_description
1 polymer ?
#
loop_
_entity_poly.entity_id
_entity_poly.type
_entity_poly.pdbx_seq_one_letter_code
_entity_poly.pdbx_strand_id
1 'polypeptide(L)'
;MKRSAMMTGLLILLGAGALLQGSASSGGWVAGATYPAGPQIVCDAPLAEWGELIKGSPFQHVFEIKNPGDQVLIIQKVNGT
;
A
#
# COMPACT_ATOMS: atom_id res chain seq x y z
N MET A 1 76.84 -30.92 0.50
CA MET A 1 77.05 -29.48 0.19
C MET A 1 75.84 -28.98 -0.61
N LYS A 2 74.92 -28.27 0.05
CA LYS A 2 74.53 -26.85 -0.18
C LYS A 2 73.61 -26.56 -1.40
N ARG A 3 72.31 -26.42 -1.08
CA ARG A 3 71.26 -25.45 -1.52
C ARG A 3 70.92 -25.34 -3.02
N SER A 4 69.64 -25.48 -3.37
CA SER A 4 68.79 -24.33 -3.74
C SER A 4 67.35 -24.77 -4.08
N ALA A 5 66.38 -23.92 -3.74
CA ALA A 5 64.94 -24.06 -3.91
C ALA A 5 64.46 -23.52 -5.27
N MET A 6 63.31 -24.02 -5.75
CA MET A 6 62.34 -23.37 -6.65
C MET A 6 61.36 -24.48 -7.11
N MET A 7 60.05 -24.34 -7.23
CA MET A 7 59.15 -23.20 -7.20
C MET A 7 57.75 -23.80 -7.01
N THR A 8 57.06 -23.43 -5.93
CA THR A 8 55.68 -23.84 -5.66
C THR A 8 54.75 -23.22 -6.70
N GLY A 9 54.26 -24.04 -7.63
CA GLY A 9 53.32 -23.61 -8.67
C GLY A 9 51.92 -23.39 -8.10
N LEU A 10 51.49 -22.14 -8.09
CA LEU A 10 50.13 -21.68 -7.82
C LEU A 10 49.30 -21.74 -9.12
N LEU A 11 48.22 -22.53 -9.14
CA LEU A 11 47.09 -22.49 -10.10
C LEU A 11 45.95 -23.30 -9.46
N ILE A 12 45.06 -22.70 -8.65
CA ILE A 12 43.82 -22.00 -9.04
C ILE A 12 43.08 -22.72 -10.18
N LEU A 13 41.95 -23.37 -9.86
CA LEU A 13 40.60 -23.13 -10.44
C LEU A 13 39.69 -24.38 -10.35
N LEU A 14 38.41 -24.11 -10.11
CA LEU A 14 37.21 -24.89 -10.49
C LEU A 14 36.85 -26.12 -9.65
N GLY A 15 36.03 -25.87 -8.61
CA GLY A 15 35.26 -26.93 -7.96
C GLY A 15 34.21 -26.47 -6.95
N ALA A 16 33.81 -25.19 -6.95
CA ALA A 16 32.72 -24.70 -6.12
C ALA A 16 31.39 -24.92 -6.85
N GLY A 17 30.90 -26.16 -6.87
CA GLY A 17 29.53 -26.48 -7.26
C GLY A 17 28.57 -26.10 -6.13
N ALA A 18 28.33 -24.79 -6.00
CA ALA A 18 27.45 -24.23 -5.00
C ALA A 18 26.01 -24.70 -5.19
N LEU A 19 25.49 -25.33 -4.13
CA LEU A 19 24.08 -25.55 -3.83
C LEU A 19 23.32 -24.23 -3.81
N LEU A 20 22.65 -23.85 -4.90
CA LEU A 20 21.63 -22.78 -4.87
C LEU A 20 20.54 -23.07 -5.92
N GLN A 21 19.73 -24.10 -5.69
CA GLN A 21 18.40 -24.18 -6.30
C GLN A 21 17.48 -23.20 -5.54
N GLY A 22 17.57 -21.92 -5.90
CA GLY A 22 16.61 -20.92 -5.47
C GLY A 22 15.26 -21.24 -6.10
N SER A 23 14.31 -21.69 -5.29
CA SER A 23 12.91 -21.79 -5.68
C SER A 23 12.41 -20.39 -6.00
N ALA A 24 12.22 -20.09 -7.29
CA ALA A 24 11.53 -18.89 -7.71
C ALA A 24 10.05 -19.03 -7.33
N SER A 25 9.67 -18.48 -6.18
CA SER A 25 8.26 -18.25 -5.87
C SER A 25 7.76 -17.19 -6.83
N SER A 26 6.94 -17.59 -7.81
CA SER A 26 6.19 -16.66 -8.66
C SER A 26 5.26 -15.86 -7.76
N GLY A 27 5.65 -14.62 -7.45
CA GLY A 27 4.77 -13.67 -6.79
C GLY A 27 3.54 -13.46 -7.66
N GLY A 28 2.41 -14.02 -7.24
CA GLY A 28 1.13 -13.75 -7.85
C GLY A 28 0.83 -12.26 -7.68
N TRP A 29 0.71 -11.55 -8.80
CA TRP A 29 0.24 -10.18 -8.81
C TRP A 29 -1.20 -10.20 -8.28
N VAL A 30 -1.39 -9.68 -7.07
CA VAL A 30 -2.73 -9.39 -6.56
C VAL A 30 -3.29 -8.35 -7.50
N ALA A 31 -4.37 -8.68 -8.23
CA ALA A 31 -5.03 -7.76 -9.12
C ALA A 31 -5.34 -6.47 -8.35
N GLY A 32 -4.72 -5.36 -8.77
CA GLY A 32 -4.88 -4.07 -8.11
C GLY A 32 -6.35 -3.69 -8.09
N ALA A 33 -6.87 -3.33 -6.92
CA ALA A 33 -8.22 -2.81 -6.80
C ALA A 33 -8.38 -1.66 -7.80
N THR A 34 -9.36 -1.79 -8.71
CA THR A 34 -9.65 -0.74 -9.69
C THR A 34 -10.49 0.31 -8.98
N TYR A 35 -9.84 1.40 -8.58
CA TYR A 35 -10.53 2.57 -8.05
C TYR A 35 -11.07 3.41 -9.22
N PRO A 36 -12.24 4.04 -9.07
CA PRO A 36 -12.68 5.05 -10.02
C PRO A 36 -11.66 6.19 -10.15
N ALA A 37 -11.48 6.68 -11.38
CA ALA A 37 -10.53 7.76 -11.65
C ALA A 37 -11.00 9.10 -11.06
N GLY A 38 -10.09 9.78 -10.38
CA GLY A 38 -10.31 11.08 -9.75
C GLY A 38 -10.87 11.00 -8.33
N PRO A 39 -10.95 12.14 -7.62
CA PRO A 39 -11.54 12.19 -6.29
C PRO A 39 -13.04 11.90 -6.37
N GLN A 40 -13.55 11.10 -5.43
CA GLN A 40 -14.97 10.81 -5.33
C GLN A 40 -15.52 11.17 -3.97
N ILE A 41 -16.79 11.57 -3.94
CA ILE A 41 -17.53 11.85 -2.73
C ILE A 41 -18.73 10.91 -2.66
N VAL A 42 -18.73 10.03 -1.68
CA VAL A 42 -19.84 9.08 -1.45
C VAL A 42 -20.34 9.25 -0.02
N CYS A 43 -21.65 9.37 0.12
CA CYS A 43 -22.34 9.41 1.41
C CYS A 43 -23.44 8.35 1.37
N ASP A 44 -23.42 7.40 2.30
CA ASP A 44 -24.39 6.30 2.34
C ASP A 44 -25.81 6.80 2.69
N ALA A 45 -25.90 7.89 3.46
CA ALA A 45 -27.14 8.55 3.86
C ALA A 45 -27.07 10.05 3.50
N PRO A 46 -27.25 10.43 2.22
CA PRO A 46 -27.11 11.81 1.77
C PRO A 46 -28.27 12.70 2.21
N LEU A 47 -29.36 12.10 2.68
CA LEU A 47 -30.54 12.76 3.22
C LEU A 47 -30.76 12.29 4.65
N ALA A 48 -31.07 13.23 5.54
CA ALA A 48 -31.35 12.94 6.93
C ALA A 48 -32.66 13.60 7.34
N GLU A 49 -33.55 12.80 7.92
CA GLU A 49 -34.88 13.19 8.38
C GLU A 49 -34.83 13.34 9.91
N TRP A 50 -35.08 14.56 10.40
CA TRP A 50 -34.90 14.89 11.82
C TRP A 50 -36.14 14.68 12.68
N GLY A 51 -37.31 14.55 12.07
CA GLY A 51 -38.59 14.50 12.78
C GLY A 51 -38.87 15.79 13.57
N GLU A 52 -39.55 15.67 14.71
CA GLU A 52 -39.85 16.79 15.60
C GLU A 52 -38.66 17.10 16.50
N LEU A 53 -38.07 18.28 16.32
CA LEU A 53 -37.00 18.79 17.16
C LEU A 53 -37.57 19.62 18.31
N ILE A 54 -37.13 19.34 19.54
CA ILE A 54 -37.56 20.09 20.73
C ILE A 54 -36.79 21.40 20.82
N LYS A 55 -37.54 22.50 20.89
CA LYS A 55 -36.96 23.85 21.02
C LYS A 55 -36.05 23.94 22.25
N GLY A 56 -34.85 24.48 22.04
CA GLY A 56 -33.86 24.71 23.11
C GLY A 56 -33.03 23.48 23.49
N SER A 57 -33.31 22.32 22.89
CA SER A 57 -32.46 21.13 23.08
C SER A 57 -31.35 21.10 22.02
N PRO A 58 -30.09 20.85 22.40
CA PRO A 58 -29.03 20.64 21.43
C PRO A 58 -29.31 19.37 20.62
N PHE A 59 -29.06 19.45 19.32
CA PHE A 59 -29.23 18.35 18.38
C PHE A 59 -27.90 18.09 17.67
N GLN A 60 -27.50 16.82 17.58
CA GLN A 60 -26.27 16.41 16.89
C GLN A 60 -26.60 15.36 15.84
N HIS A 61 -26.06 15.56 14.65
CA HIS A 61 -26.06 14.56 13.60
C HIS A 61 -24.64 14.30 13.12
N VAL A 62 -24.35 13.03 12.84
CA VAL A 62 -23.08 12.56 12.30
C VAL A 62 -23.39 11.86 10.98
N PHE A 63 -22.69 12.26 9.93
CA PHE A 63 -22.66 11.56 8.65
C PHE A 63 -21.23 11.24 8.28
N GLU A 64 -21.07 10.18 7.49
CA GLU A 64 -19.77 9.71 7.02
C GLU A 64 -19.66 9.96 5.51
N ILE A 65 -18.53 10.51 5.10
CA ILE A 65 -18.17 10.68 3.70
C ILE A 65 -16.98 9.78 3.39
N LYS A 66 -17.09 9.03 2.30
CA LYS A 66 -16.06 8.14 1.78
C LYS A 66 -15.49 8.70 0.48
N ASN A 67 -14.17 8.58 0.32
CA ASN A 67 -13.49 8.83 -0.95
C ASN A 67 -12.96 7.51 -1.53
N PRO A 68 -13.76 6.80 -2.34
CA PRO A 68 -13.30 5.59 -3.02
C PRO A 68 -12.44 5.90 -4.26
N GLY A 69 -12.19 7.16 -4.59
CA GLY A 69 -11.38 7.57 -5.73
C GLY A 69 -9.89 7.32 -5.54
N ASP A 70 -9.15 7.33 -6.64
CA ASP A 70 -7.68 7.14 -6.65
C ASP A 70 -6.88 8.42 -6.33
N GLN A 71 -7.57 9.54 -6.09
CA GLN A 71 -6.98 10.84 -5.77
C GLN A 71 -7.49 11.40 -4.45
N VAL A 72 -6.73 12.32 -3.86
CA VAL A 72 -7.11 13.01 -2.62
C VAL A 72 -8.32 13.91 -2.84
N LEU A 73 -9.38 13.70 -2.05
CA LEU A 73 -10.53 14.60 -1.97
C LEU A 73 -10.24 15.76 -1.00
N ILE A 74 -10.39 17.00 -1.46
CA ILE A 74 -10.28 18.21 -0.63
C ILE A 74 -11.67 18.85 -0.50
N ILE A 75 -12.18 18.93 0.73
CA ILE A 75 -13.46 19.60 1.03
C ILE A 75 -13.17 21.07 1.35
N GLN A 76 -13.57 21.99 0.47
CA GLN A 76 -13.29 23.42 0.62
C GLN A 76 -14.31 24.17 1.49
N LYS A 77 -15.56 23.71 1.49
CA LYS A 77 -16.65 24.37 2.23
C LYS A 77 -17.67 23.33 2.70
N VAL A 78 -18.08 23.46 3.94
CA VAL A 78 -19.24 22.77 4.51
C VAL A 78 -20.23 23.84 4.94
N ASN A 79 -21.47 23.79 4.43
CA ASN A 79 -22.54 24.69 4.87
C ASN A 79 -23.44 23.92 5.84
N GLY A 80 -23.56 24.41 7.07
CA GLY A 80 -24.62 23.99 7.97
C GLY A 80 -25.92 24.74 7.67
N THR A 81 -27.05 24.14 8.04
CA THR A 81 -28.37 24.79 8.12
C THR A 81 -28.57 25.45 9.46
#